data_AF-A0A3S4HUF8-F1
#
_entry.id   AF-A0A3S4HUF8-F1
#
_cell.length_a   1.000
_cell.length_b   1.000
_cell.length_c   1.000
_cell.angle_alpha   90.00
_cell.angle_beta   90.00
_cell.angle_gamma   90.00
#
_symmetry.space_group_name_H-M   'P 1'
#
loop_
_entity.id
_entity.type
_entity.pdbx_description
1 polymer ?
#
loop_
_entity_poly.entity_id
_entity_poly.type
_entity_poly.pdbx_seq_one_letter_code
_entity_poly.pdbx_strand_id
1 'polypeptide(L)'
;MGRRGAGADVDEAEKRLQALMMRPAFKTLPVAHNGNVHAIWHQFYDSPYQFVAIQAIAKWLHPELFKDLDPDATFREFHQKFLPLPYKPGYWVSLPAQ
;
A
#
# COMPACT_ATOMS: atom_id res chain seq x y z
N MET A 1 8.72 18.26 -2.50
CA MET A 1 9.25 16.88 -2.45
C MET A 1 8.54 16.14 -1.32
N GLY A 2 7.31 15.64 -1.56
CA GLY A 2 6.55 14.94 -0.53
C GLY A 2 7.09 13.52 -0.33
N ARG A 3 7.26 13.08 0.92
CA ARG A 3 7.72 11.73 1.22
C ARG A 3 6.76 10.72 0.59
N ARG A 4 7.27 9.89 -0.32
CA ARG A 4 6.59 8.67 -0.76
C ARG A 4 7.16 7.57 0.14
N GLY A 5 6.39 7.11 1.14
CA GLY A 5 6.83 6.16 2.18
C GLY A 5 6.59 6.66 3.60
N ALA A 6 7.27 6.07 4.59
CA ALA A 6 7.12 6.30 6.04
C ALA A 6 6.58 7.69 6.46
N GLY A 7 5.30 7.72 6.86
CA GLY A 7 4.61 8.93 7.30
C GLY A 7 4.10 9.80 6.15
N ALA A 8 3.78 9.19 5.01
CA ALA A 8 3.03 9.84 3.95
C ALA A 8 1.59 10.10 4.40
N ASP A 9 1.04 11.22 3.96
CA ASP A 9 -0.38 11.50 4.08
C ASP A 9 -1.15 10.54 3.17
N VAL A 10 -1.96 9.67 3.78
CA VAL A 10 -2.70 8.63 3.07
C VAL A 10 -3.77 9.24 2.16
N ASP A 11 -4.41 10.32 2.60
CA ASP A 11 -5.44 11.02 1.82
C ASP A 11 -4.81 11.71 0.61
N GLU A 12 -3.62 12.29 0.78
CA GLU A 12 -2.87 12.85 -0.36
C GLU A 12 -2.40 11.76 -1.32
N ALA A 13 -1.96 10.61 -0.80
CA ALA A 13 -1.53 9.47 -1.61
C ALA A 13 -2.71 8.87 -2.41
N GLU A 14 -3.90 8.78 -1.81
CA GLU A 14 -5.12 8.33 -2.47
C GLU A 14 -5.53 9.27 -3.59
N LYS A 15 -5.59 10.59 -3.33
CA LYS A 15 -5.90 11.60 -4.35
C LYS A 15 -4.93 11.54 -5.53
N ARG A 16 -3.64 11.34 -5.26
CA ARG A 16 -2.61 11.19 -6.30
C ARG A 16 -2.78 9.90 -7.11
N LEU A 17 -3.13 8.80 -6.46
CA LEU A 17 -3.40 7.53 -7.11
C LEU A 17 -4.68 7.60 -7.97
N GLN A 18 -5.73 8.25 -7.48
CA GLN A 18 -6.95 8.49 -8.24
C GLN A 18 -6.67 9.35 -9.48
N ALA A 19 -5.92 10.45 -9.33
CA ALA A 19 -5.50 11.28 -10.46
C ALA A 19 -4.64 10.52 -11.47
N LEU A 20 -3.82 9.56 -11.03
CA LEU A 20 -3.05 8.68 -11.91
C LEU A 20 -3.96 7.79 -12.76
N MET A 21 -5.01 7.21 -12.16
CA MET A 21 -5.97 6.36 -12.86
C MET A 21 -6.85 7.13 -13.86
N MET A 22 -6.98 8.45 -13.71
CA MET A 22 -7.69 9.30 -14.67
C MET A 22 -6.90 9.59 -15.96
N ARG A 23 -5.62 9.19 -16.04
CA ARG A 23 -4.81 9.38 -17.26
C ARG A 23 -5.34 8.52 -18.42
N PRO A 24 -5.23 8.97 -19.68
CA PRO A 24 -5.77 8.23 -20.83
C PRO A 24 -5.34 6.76 -20.93
N ALA A 25 -4.11 6.45 -20.50
CA ALA A 25 -3.58 5.09 -20.51
C ALA A 25 -4.26 4.12 -19.51
N PHE A 26 -4.90 4.65 -18.45
CA PHE A 26 -5.47 3.84 -17.37
C PHE A 26 -6.99 4.00 -17.25
N LYS A 27 -7.56 5.13 -17.70
CA LYS A 27 -8.98 5.44 -17.56
C LYS A 27 -9.91 4.44 -18.25
N THR A 28 -9.42 3.69 -19.24
CA THR A 28 -10.19 2.66 -19.95
C THR A 28 -10.13 1.29 -19.28
N LEU A 29 -9.28 1.10 -18.27
CA LEU A 29 -9.14 -0.17 -17.58
C LEU A 29 -10.31 -0.35 -16.59
N PRO A 30 -11.05 -1.47 -16.64
CA PRO A 30 -12.13 -1.75 -15.68
C PRO A 30 -11.68 -1.71 -14.22
N VAL A 31 -10.40 -1.99 -13.97
CA VAL A 31 -9.80 -2.00 -12.62
C VAL A 31 -9.81 -0.62 -11.96
N ALA A 32 -9.84 0.47 -12.74
CA ALA A 32 -9.84 1.83 -12.22
C ALA A 32 -11.07 2.17 -11.34
N HIS A 33 -12.12 1.32 -11.38
CA HIS A 33 -13.38 1.56 -10.69
C HIS A 33 -13.76 0.45 -9.69
N ASN A 34 -13.07 -0.70 -9.69
CA ASN A 34 -13.52 -1.89 -8.96
C ASN A 34 -12.82 -2.12 -7.61
N GLY A 35 -12.13 -1.11 -7.07
CA GLY A 35 -11.44 -1.19 -5.77
C GLY A 35 -10.13 -1.99 -5.77
N ASN A 36 -9.62 -2.41 -6.93
CA ASN A 36 -8.38 -3.21 -7.04
C ASN A 36 -7.19 -2.38 -7.54
N VAL A 37 -7.20 -1.06 -7.30
CA VAL A 37 -6.04 -0.20 -7.58
C VAL A 37 -5.27 0.02 -6.29
N HIS A 38 -4.03 -0.45 -6.28
CA HIS A 38 -3.14 -0.36 -5.13
C HIS A 38 -1.83 0.31 -5.53
N ALA A 39 -1.27 1.10 -4.60
CA ALA A 39 0.09 1.59 -4.69
C ALA A 39 0.86 1.12 -3.45
N ILE A 40 2.11 0.75 -3.66
CA ILE A 40 3.01 0.27 -2.62
C ILE A 40 4.33 1.03 -2.68
N TRP A 41 4.97 1.21 -1.54
CA TRP A 41 6.23 1.93 -1.44
C TRP A 41 7.34 1.20 -2.19
N HIS A 42 7.93 1.87 -3.17
CA HIS A 42 8.84 1.25 -4.12
C HIS A 42 10.09 0.63 -3.46
N GLN A 43 10.60 1.22 -2.37
CA GLN A 43 11.83 0.77 -1.72
C GLN A 43 11.72 -0.62 -1.08
N PHE A 44 10.53 -1.23 -1.00
CA PHE A 44 10.42 -2.64 -0.62
C PHE A 44 11.11 -3.60 -1.60
N TYR A 45 11.37 -3.18 -2.84
CA TYR A 45 12.01 -4.04 -3.85
C TYR A 45 13.44 -4.48 -3.50
N ASP A 46 14.14 -3.71 -2.67
CA ASP A 46 15.54 -3.94 -2.29
C ASP A 46 15.74 -3.77 -0.77
N SER A 47 14.68 -4.07 -0.01
CA SER A 47 14.67 -3.94 1.44
C SER A 47 14.50 -5.29 2.11
N PRO A 48 15.13 -5.53 3.28
CA PRO A 48 14.84 -6.71 4.09
C PRO A 48 13.39 -6.75 4.59
N TYR A 49 12.62 -5.67 4.42
CA TYR A 49 11.21 -5.57 4.80
C TYR A 49 10.25 -6.07 3.70
N GLN A 50 10.75 -6.65 2.61
CA GLN A 50 9.92 -7.15 1.51
C GLN A 50 8.80 -8.12 1.94
N PHE A 51 8.98 -8.84 3.06
CA PHE A 51 7.98 -9.80 3.55
C PHE A 51 6.64 -9.13 3.90
N VAL A 52 6.63 -7.88 4.38
CA VAL A 52 5.36 -7.17 4.63
C VAL A 52 4.69 -6.71 3.34
N ALA A 53 5.47 -6.40 2.30
CA ALA A 53 4.94 -6.10 0.97
C ALA A 53 4.28 -7.33 0.34
N ILE A 54 4.90 -8.51 0.50
CA ILE A 54 4.32 -9.78 0.06
C ILE A 54 2.99 -10.05 0.77
N GLN A 55 2.90 -9.78 2.07
CA GLN A 55 1.64 -9.91 2.82
C GLN A 55 0.55 -8.97 2.30
N ALA A 56 0.89 -7.71 2.01
CA ALA A 56 -0.05 -6.75 1.43
C ALA A 56 -0.57 -7.24 0.07
N ILE A 57 0.33 -7.69 -0.81
CA ILE A 57 -0.02 -8.22 -2.13
C ILE A 57 -0.89 -9.49 -2.01
N ALA A 58 -0.54 -10.41 -1.11
CA ALA A 58 -1.31 -11.62 -0.86
C ALA A 58 -2.75 -11.29 -0.43
N LYS A 59 -2.92 -10.30 0.46
CA LYS A 59 -4.24 -9.84 0.89
C LYS A 59 -5.03 -9.17 -0.22
N TRP A 60 -4.40 -8.37 -1.08
CA TRP A 60 -5.07 -7.76 -2.23
C TRP A 60 -5.56 -8.80 -3.23
N LEU A 61 -4.75 -9.82 -3.51
CA LEU A 61 -5.10 -10.86 -4.48
C LEU A 61 -6.15 -11.85 -3.96
N HIS A 62 -6.13 -12.16 -2.65
CA HIS A 62 -7.00 -13.15 -2.04
C HIS A 62 -7.55 -12.66 -0.68
N PRO A 63 -8.41 -11.62 -0.68
CA PRO A 63 -8.89 -11.00 0.56
C PRO A 63 -9.66 -11.97 1.46
N GLU A 64 -10.43 -12.90 0.89
CA GLU A 64 -11.18 -13.90 1.66
C GLU A 64 -10.27 -14.92 2.35
N LEU A 65 -9.17 -15.32 1.69
CA LEU A 65 -8.20 -16.27 2.24
C LEU A 65 -7.34 -15.63 3.33
N PHE A 66 -7.03 -14.34 3.17
CA PHE A 66 -6.15 -13.59 4.07
C PHE A 66 -6.88 -12.49 4.85
N LYS A 67 -8.16 -12.71 5.18
CA LYS A 67 -8.98 -11.75 5.92
C LYS A 67 -8.35 -11.38 7.27
N ASP A 68 -7.74 -12.36 7.93
CA ASP A 68 -7.10 -12.24 9.25
C ASP A 68 -5.66 -11.70 9.19
N LEU A 69 -5.08 -11.55 7.99
CA LEU A 69 -3.72 -11.03 7.81
C LEU A 69 -3.73 -9.51 7.90
N ASP A 70 -2.93 -8.92 8.80
CA ASP A 70 -2.73 -7.48 8.88
C ASP A 70 -1.24 -7.14 8.61
N PRO A 71 -0.91 -6.68 7.38
CA PRO A 71 0.45 -6.28 7.03
C PRO A 71 0.94 -5.07 7.84
N ASP A 72 0.05 -4.15 8.23
CA ASP A 72 0.40 -2.97 9.03
C ASP A 72 0.70 -3.36 10.48
N ALA A 73 -0.10 -4.27 11.05
CA ALA A 73 0.19 -4.83 12.38
C ALA A 73 1.52 -5.59 12.38
N THR A 74 1.76 -6.43 11.37
CA THR A 74 3.03 -7.17 11.23
C THR A 74 4.21 -6.20 11.15
N PHE A 75 4.10 -5.14 10.34
CA PHE A 75 5.21 -4.19 10.20
C PHE A 75 5.42 -3.37 11.47
N ARG A 76 4.34 -3.03 12.19
CA ARG A 76 4.42 -2.35 13.48
C ARG A 76 5.12 -3.20 14.53
N GLU A 77 4.79 -4.48 14.63
CA GLU A 77 5.46 -5.43 15.52
C GLU A 77 6.94 -5.58 15.18
N PHE A 78 7.28 -5.68 13.88
CA PHE A 78 8.66 -5.73 13.43
C PHE A 78 9.45 -4.48 13.84
N HIS A 79 8.88 -3.28 13.64
CA HIS A 79 9.53 -2.04 14.09
C HIS A 79 9.76 -2.05 15.60
N GLN A 80 8.76 -2.47 16.39
CA GLN A 80 8.85 -2.50 17.86
C GLN A 80 9.93 -3.47 18.37
N LYS A 81 10.08 -4.63 17.73
CA LYS A 81 11.01 -5.67 18.18
C LYS A 81 12.44 -5.46 17.70
N PHE A 82 12.62 -4.91 16.49
CA PHE A 82 13.91 -4.99 15.79
C PHE A 82 14.46 -3.64 15.33
N LEU A 83 13.67 -2.57 15.30
CA LEU A 83 14.12 -1.27 14.82
C LEU A 83 14.11 -0.20 15.93
N PRO A 84 15.07 0.74 15.92
CA PRO A 84 15.08 1.86 16.86
C PRO A 84 14.09 2.98 16.47
N LEU A 85 13.33 2.80 15.38
CA LEU A 85 12.41 3.79 14.84
C LEU A 85 10.97 3.30 14.96
N PRO A 86 10.02 4.16 15.36
CA PRO A 86 8.61 3.80 15.39
C PRO A 86 8.06 3.61 13.97
N TYR A 87 7.16 2.66 13.82
CA TYR A 87 6.38 2.47 12.60
C TYR A 87 5.58 3.74 12.25
N LYS A 88 5.47 4.03 10.96
CA LYS A 88 4.64 5.12 10.41
C LYS A 88 3.78 4.59 9.27
N PRO A 89 2.52 5.04 9.11
CA PRO A 89 1.67 4.62 8.00
C PRO A 89 2.12 5.21 6.66
N GLY A 90 1.44 4.83 5.58
CA GLY A 90 1.66 5.36 4.23
C GLY A 90 2.64 4.57 3.36
N TYR A 91 2.92 3.31 3.74
CA TYR A 91 3.72 2.38 2.92
C TYR A 91 2.93 1.75 1.78
N TRP A 92 1.61 1.80 1.83
CA TRP A 92 0.70 1.39 0.76
C TRP A 92 -0.61 2.18 0.86
N VAL A 93 -1.34 2.24 -0.25
CA VAL A 93 -2.67 2.86 -0.34
C VAL A 93 -3.48 2.11 -1.39
N SER A 94 -4.79 2.01 -1.19
CA SER A 94 -5.73 1.38 -2.12
C SER A 94 -6.85 2.37 -2.45
N LEU A 95 -7.32 2.39 -3.70
CA LEU A 95 -8.54 3.13 -4.01
C LEU A 95 -9.77 2.30 -3.63
N PRO A 96 -10.79 2.89 -3.00
CA PRO A 96 -12.06 2.20 -2.80
C PRO A 96 -12.74 1.94 -4.14
N ALA A 97 -13.66 0.96 -4.15
CA ALA A 97 -14.59 0.80 -5.25
C ALA A 97 -15.48 2.06 -5.35
N GLN A 98 -15.74 2.53 -6.57
CA GLN A 98 -16.58 3.70 -6.85
C GLN A 98 -18.01 3.30 -7.18
#